data_AF-C0ZTB1-F1
#
_entry.id   AF-C0ZTB1-F1
#
_cell.length_a   1.000
_cell.length_b   1.000
_cell.length_c   1.000
_cell.angle_alpha   90.00
_cell.angle_beta   90.00
_cell.angle_gamma   90.00
#
_symmetry.space_group_name_H-M   'P 1'
#
loop_
_entity.id
_entity.type
_entity.pdbx_description
1 polymer ?
#
loop_
_entity_poly.entity_id
_entity_poly.type
_entity_poly.pdbx_seq_one_letter_code
_entity_poly.pdbx_strand_id
1 'polypeptide(L)'
;MSEPDDVSRGLPATSWAVLGMLTFGEELTGNDLKKWADWSVGFFYWSPSISQVYAELKKLESIGFVESRVVSEPGVRGKRLYSITQSGTDAVRTWSREAPVEVPVLKHGVMLRLWMGHLNEPERLKALVEAHIANVEEQIRRAKLHADHAENEPAWSFPVMTLRWSERYFRAEIELARELLEDIDRASAEFANVAEHDRLGSPLPSTPGRWKNVEEYVLALEQAGLTGNGSNI
;
A
#
# COMPACT_ATOMS: atom_id res chain seq x y z
N MET A 1 -25.52 13.74 -24.21
CA MET A 1 -25.46 13.97 -22.75
C MET A 1 -25.10 12.63 -22.15
N SER A 2 -23.82 12.37 -21.97
CA SER A 2 -23.35 11.11 -21.39
C SER A 2 -23.69 11.12 -19.90
N GLU A 3 -24.25 10.04 -19.36
CA GLU A 3 -24.49 9.92 -17.93
C GLU A 3 -23.17 10.12 -17.15
N PRO A 4 -23.20 10.82 -16.00
CA PRO A 4 -22.00 11.05 -15.17
C PRO A 4 -21.32 9.74 -14.72
N ASP A 5 -22.02 8.62 -14.81
CA ASP A 5 -21.59 7.28 -14.43
C ASP A 5 -20.53 6.67 -15.39
N ASP A 6 -20.42 7.15 -16.63
CA ASP A 6 -19.48 6.62 -17.64
C ASP A 6 -18.08 7.24 -17.52
N VAL A 7 -17.99 8.51 -17.09
CA VAL A 7 -16.72 9.27 -17.05
C VAL A 7 -15.86 8.88 -15.84
N SER A 8 -16.47 8.36 -14.77
CA SER A 8 -15.79 7.97 -13.52
C SER A 8 -15.27 6.53 -13.52
N ARG A 9 -15.79 5.64 -14.37
CA ARG A 9 -15.52 4.18 -14.41
C ARG A 9 -14.09 3.74 -14.78
N GLY A 10 -13.15 4.67 -14.86
CA GLY A 10 -11.74 4.40 -15.18
C GLY A 10 -10.74 5.30 -14.45
N LEU A 11 -11.16 5.95 -13.36
CA LEU A 11 -10.24 6.74 -12.55
C LEU A 11 -9.35 5.82 -11.69
N PRO A 12 -8.01 5.97 -11.73
CA PRO A 12 -7.15 5.25 -10.80
C PRO A 12 -7.46 5.69 -9.36
N ALA A 13 -7.21 4.82 -8.38
CA ALA A 13 -7.49 5.16 -6.98
C ALA A 13 -6.67 6.35 -6.43
N THR A 14 -5.57 6.74 -7.08
CA THR A 14 -4.93 8.04 -6.83
C THR A 14 -5.85 9.23 -7.12
N SER A 15 -6.66 9.22 -8.19
CA SER A 15 -7.60 10.31 -8.47
C SER A 15 -8.66 10.42 -7.38
N TRP A 16 -9.14 9.27 -6.88
CA TRP A 16 -10.10 9.21 -5.78
C TRP A 16 -9.51 9.73 -4.47
N ALA A 17 -8.24 9.40 -4.18
CA ALA A 17 -7.53 9.98 -3.04
C ALA A 17 -7.40 11.51 -3.14
N VAL A 18 -7.06 12.03 -4.33
CA VAL A 18 -6.97 13.49 -4.57
C VAL A 18 -8.33 14.17 -4.39
N LEU A 19 -9.41 13.61 -4.95
CA LEU A 19 -10.76 14.13 -4.73
C LEU A 19 -11.15 14.09 -3.25
N GLY A 20 -10.90 12.97 -2.57
CA GLY A 20 -11.18 12.79 -1.15
C GLY A 20 -10.53 13.88 -0.29
N MET A 21 -9.26 14.21 -0.54
CA MET A 21 -8.57 15.28 0.18
C MET A 21 -9.18 16.67 -0.08
N LEU A 22 -9.71 16.93 -1.28
CA LEU A 22 -10.39 18.19 -1.59
C LEU A 22 -11.79 18.30 -0.94
N THR A 23 -12.36 17.21 -0.39
CA THR A 23 -13.67 17.26 0.27
C THR A 23 -13.66 17.95 1.64
N PHE A 24 -12.49 18.23 2.22
CA PHE A 24 -12.36 18.82 3.55
C PHE A 24 -12.53 20.36 3.57
N GLY A 25 -13.08 20.96 2.50
CA GLY A 25 -13.60 22.32 2.50
C GLY A 25 -12.59 23.44 2.27
N GLU A 26 -11.30 23.13 2.15
CA GLU A 26 -10.25 24.10 1.83
C GLU A 26 -9.83 24.02 0.35
N GLU A 27 -9.50 25.19 -0.22
CA GLU A 27 -8.79 25.21 -1.49
C GLU A 27 -7.32 24.86 -1.27
N LEU A 28 -6.82 23.85 -1.99
CA LEU A 28 -5.48 23.31 -1.76
C LEU A 28 -4.59 23.56 -2.97
N THR A 29 -3.29 23.79 -2.75
CA THR A 29 -2.31 23.68 -3.84
C THR A 29 -1.95 22.20 -4.07
N GLY A 30 -1.37 21.89 -5.23
CA GLY A 30 -0.82 20.55 -5.46
C GLY A 30 0.24 20.14 -4.43
N ASN A 31 0.96 21.10 -3.84
CA ASN A 31 1.92 20.83 -2.76
C ASN A 31 1.20 20.51 -1.44
N ASP A 32 0.06 21.13 -1.15
CA ASP A 32 -0.70 20.85 0.07
C ASP A 32 -1.34 19.46 -0.01
N LEU A 33 -1.88 19.08 -1.17
CA LEU A 33 -2.34 17.72 -1.44
C LEU A 33 -1.23 16.68 -1.31
N LYS A 34 -0.02 16.99 -1.79
CA LYS A 34 1.15 16.12 -1.61
C LYS A 34 1.51 15.94 -0.13
N LYS A 35 1.56 17.05 0.62
CA LYS A 35 1.81 17.01 2.07
C LYS A 35 0.75 16.19 2.79
N TRP A 36 -0.51 16.36 2.41
CA TRP A 36 -1.62 15.59 2.96
C TRP A 36 -1.46 14.10 2.70
N ALA A 37 -1.18 13.74 1.45
CA ALA A 37 -0.95 12.35 1.11
C ALA A 37 0.24 11.75 1.89
N ASP A 38 1.31 12.51 2.15
CA ASP A 38 2.47 12.04 2.93
C ASP A 38 2.19 11.82 4.41
N TRP A 39 1.34 12.63 5.03
CA TRP A 39 1.07 12.49 6.46
C TRP A 39 -0.10 11.55 6.76
N SER A 40 -0.92 11.19 5.76
CA SER A 40 -2.12 10.36 5.96
C SER A 40 -2.17 9.16 5.00
N VAL A 41 -2.45 9.41 3.72
CA VAL A 41 -2.74 8.36 2.72
C VAL A 41 -1.57 7.39 2.53
N GLY A 42 -0.34 7.88 2.62
CA GLY A 42 0.89 7.14 2.38
C GLY A 42 1.16 5.97 3.32
N PHE A 43 0.41 5.85 4.43
CA PHE A 43 0.60 4.77 5.40
C PHE A 43 -0.21 3.50 5.08
N PHE A 44 -1.30 3.61 4.34
CA PHE A 44 -2.16 2.47 3.95
C PHE A 44 -2.34 2.35 2.43
N TYR A 45 -1.87 3.34 1.69
CA TYR A 45 -1.85 3.38 0.24
C TYR A 45 -0.52 4.00 -0.22
N TRP A 46 -0.19 3.95 -1.50
CA TRP A 46 1.03 4.64 -1.94
C TRP A 46 0.84 6.15 -1.86
N SER A 47 1.82 6.86 -1.31
CA SER A 47 1.86 8.31 -1.45
C SER A 47 2.19 8.67 -2.91
N PRO A 48 1.31 9.36 -3.65
CA PRO A 48 1.60 9.78 -5.00
C PRO A 48 2.77 10.77 -5.03
N SER A 49 3.58 10.70 -6.08
CA SER A 49 4.58 11.73 -6.35
C SER A 49 3.90 13.09 -6.61
N ILE A 50 4.65 14.18 -6.46
CA ILE A 50 4.13 15.52 -6.78
C ILE A 50 3.69 15.62 -8.24
N SER A 51 4.41 14.98 -9.17
CA SER A 51 4.04 14.96 -10.58
C SER A 51 2.76 14.15 -10.83
N GLN A 52 2.55 13.05 -10.09
CA GLN A 52 1.29 12.30 -10.13
C GLN A 52 0.14 13.15 -9.60
N VAL A 53 0.30 13.86 -8.48
CA VAL A 53 -0.75 14.77 -7.95
C VAL A 53 -1.16 15.80 -9.01
N TYR A 54 -0.20 16.46 -9.68
CA TYR A 54 -0.53 17.41 -10.74
C TYR A 54 -1.15 16.76 -11.98
N ALA A 55 -0.76 15.53 -12.33
CA ALA A 55 -1.37 14.79 -13.43
C ALA A 55 -2.83 14.45 -13.13
N GLU A 56 -3.12 14.00 -11.90
CA GLU A 56 -4.48 13.71 -11.46
C GLU A 56 -5.34 14.97 -11.38
N LEU A 57 -4.83 16.08 -10.83
CA LEU A 57 -5.54 17.35 -10.80
C LEU A 57 -5.92 17.83 -12.21
N LYS A 58 -5.01 17.72 -13.18
CA LYS A 58 -5.29 18.07 -14.58
C LYS A 58 -6.39 17.18 -15.17
N LYS A 59 -6.36 15.87 -14.87
CA LYS A 59 -7.38 14.92 -15.33
C LYS A 59 -8.74 15.25 -14.72
N LEU A 60 -8.80 15.44 -13.41
CA LEU A 60 -10.01 15.79 -12.66
C LEU A 60 -10.61 17.13 -13.11
N GLU A 61 -9.77 18.11 -13.43
CA GLU A 61 -10.20 19.39 -13.99
C GLU A 61 -10.79 19.23 -15.41
N SER A 62 -10.17 18.39 -16.26
CA SER A 62 -10.67 18.15 -17.62
C SER A 62 -12.04 17.49 -17.70
N ILE A 63 -12.43 16.75 -16.65
CA ILE A 63 -13.74 16.11 -16.52
C ILE A 63 -14.70 16.92 -15.63
N GLY A 64 -14.29 18.11 -15.20
CA GLY A 64 -15.12 19.04 -14.42
C GLY A 64 -15.38 18.59 -12.98
N PHE A 65 -14.56 17.71 -12.41
CA PHE A 65 -14.66 17.30 -11.00
C PHE A 65 -13.92 18.25 -10.06
N VAL A 66 -12.90 18.92 -10.56
CA VAL A 66 -12.10 19.93 -9.85
C VAL A 66 -12.09 21.21 -10.67
N GLU A 67 -12.10 22.35 -10.00
CA GLU A 67 -11.83 23.65 -10.62
C GLU A 67 -10.58 24.26 -9.98
N SER A 68 -10.01 25.29 -10.63
CA SER A 68 -8.82 25.94 -10.11
C SER A 68 -8.79 27.44 -10.39
N ARG A 69 -8.06 28.16 -9.54
CA ARG A 69 -7.79 29.58 -9.70
C ARG A 69 -6.35 29.90 -9.38
N VAL A 70 -5.81 30.92 -10.05
CA VAL A 70 -4.45 31.42 -9.79
C VAL A 70 -4.52 32.60 -8.83
N VAL A 71 -3.79 32.50 -7.72
CA VAL A 71 -3.60 33.59 -6.77
C VAL A 71 -2.17 34.10 -6.93
N SER A 72 -2.05 35.36 -7.33
CA SER A 72 -0.76 36.04 -7.52
C SER A 72 -0.71 37.28 -6.64
N GLU A 73 0.33 37.40 -5.84
CA GLU A 73 0.69 38.63 -5.14
C GLU A 73 1.80 39.36 -5.93
N PRO A 74 1.88 40.70 -5.89
CA PRO A 74 2.94 41.45 -6.55
C PRO A 74 4.33 40.96 -6.11
N GLY A 75 5.14 40.50 -7.07
CA GLY A 75 6.51 40.02 -6.82
C GLY A 75 6.64 38.55 -6.40
N VAL A 76 5.53 37.81 -6.26
CA VAL A 76 5.55 36.37 -5.91
C VAL A 76 5.06 35.54 -7.09
N ARG A 77 5.70 34.39 -7.35
CA ARG A 77 5.22 33.41 -8.33
C ARG A 77 3.81 32.95 -7.92
N GLY A 78 2.84 33.15 -8.79
CA GLY A 78 1.44 32.77 -8.54
C GLY A 78 1.28 31.30 -8.13
N LYS A 79 0.42 31.06 -7.15
CA LYS A 79 0.03 29.73 -6.67
C LYS A 79 -1.30 29.34 -7.29
N ARG A 80 -1.42 28.10 -7.76
CA ARG A 80 -2.67 27.55 -8.26
C ARG A 80 -3.36 26.79 -7.13
N LEU A 81 -4.54 27.27 -6.78
CA LEU A 81 -5.44 26.66 -5.81
C LEU A 81 -6.49 25.83 -6.54
N TYR A 82 -6.86 24.70 -5.95
CA TYR A 82 -7.84 23.76 -6.49
C TYR A 82 -8.97 23.56 -5.48
N SER A 83 -10.20 23.50 -5.97
CA SER A 83 -11.40 23.16 -5.20
C SER A 83 -12.16 22.03 -5.89
N ILE A 84 -12.81 21.19 -5.09
CA ILE A 84 -13.73 20.19 -5.63
C ILE A 84 -15.05 20.87 -6.05
N THR A 85 -15.62 20.40 -7.15
CA THR A 85 -16.93 20.85 -7.64
C THR A 85 -18.06 19.99 -7.04
N GLN A 86 -19.32 20.38 -7.29
CA GLN A 86 -20.48 19.57 -6.91
C GLN A 86 -20.43 18.18 -7.58
N SER A 87 -20.16 18.12 -8.89
CA SER A 87 -20.05 16.86 -9.64
C SER A 87 -18.90 15.99 -9.12
N GLY A 88 -17.76 16.58 -8.76
CA GLY A 88 -16.64 15.86 -8.14
C GLY A 88 -17.00 15.28 -6.77
N THR A 89 -17.75 16.04 -5.96
CA THR A 89 -18.24 15.58 -4.65
C THR A 89 -19.21 14.42 -4.79
N ASP A 90 -20.14 14.49 -5.74
CA ASP A 90 -21.09 13.41 -6.01
C ASP A 90 -20.36 12.17 -6.53
N ALA A 91 -19.38 12.34 -7.42
CA ALA A 91 -18.58 11.23 -7.96
C ALA A 91 -17.80 10.48 -6.87
N VAL A 92 -17.05 11.18 -6.00
CA VAL A 92 -16.28 10.50 -4.93
C VAL A 92 -17.19 9.86 -3.88
N ARG A 93 -18.38 10.45 -3.65
CA ARG A 93 -19.40 9.87 -2.78
C ARG A 93 -19.96 8.57 -3.35
N THR A 94 -20.28 8.52 -4.65
CA THR A 94 -20.74 7.30 -5.30
C THR A 94 -19.65 6.24 -5.29
N TRP A 95 -18.43 6.58 -5.70
CA TRP A 95 -17.31 5.65 -5.71
C TRP A 95 -17.03 5.05 -4.33
N SER A 96 -16.96 5.87 -3.28
CA SER A 96 -16.67 5.39 -1.91
C SER A 96 -17.76 4.49 -1.32
N ARG A 97 -18.98 4.50 -1.89
CA ARG A 97 -20.10 3.66 -1.45
C ARG A 97 -20.26 2.39 -2.26
N GLU A 98 -19.98 2.45 -3.56
CA GLU A 98 -20.41 1.43 -4.52
C GLU A 98 -19.26 0.68 -5.18
N ALA A 99 -18.01 1.18 -5.06
CA ALA A 99 -16.86 0.46 -5.59
C ALA A 99 -16.74 -0.94 -4.96
N PRO A 100 -16.38 -1.98 -5.74
CA PRO A 100 -16.16 -3.30 -5.20
C PRO A 100 -15.12 -3.29 -4.07
N VAL A 101 -15.36 -4.11 -3.04
CA VAL A 101 -14.38 -4.31 -1.98
C VAL A 101 -13.29 -5.24 -2.51
N GLU A 102 -12.12 -4.67 -2.76
CA GLU A 102 -10.94 -5.40 -3.23
C GLU A 102 -10.10 -5.91 -2.06
N VAL A 103 -9.46 -7.07 -2.26
CA VAL A 103 -8.42 -7.53 -1.35
C VAL A 103 -7.18 -6.64 -1.54
N PRO A 104 -6.58 -6.09 -0.46
CA PRO A 104 -5.36 -5.30 -0.58
C PRO A 104 -4.24 -6.07 -1.28
N VAL A 105 -3.58 -5.43 -2.26
CA VAL A 105 -2.47 -6.04 -2.98
C VAL A 105 -1.18 -5.86 -2.17
N LEU A 106 -0.62 -6.97 -1.68
CA LEU A 106 0.67 -6.98 -0.99
C LEU A 106 1.83 -6.98 -1.99
N LYS A 107 2.58 -5.87 -2.04
CA LYS A 107 3.84 -5.77 -2.81
C LYS A 107 5.03 -5.67 -1.86
N HIS A 108 5.48 -6.82 -1.35
CA HIS A 108 6.48 -6.86 -0.28
C HIS A 108 7.91 -7.14 -0.79
N GLY A 109 8.75 -6.11 -0.82
CA GLY A 109 10.12 -6.21 -1.34
C GLY A 109 11.04 -7.17 -0.56
N VAL A 110 10.95 -7.19 0.78
CA VAL A 110 11.76 -8.11 1.60
C VAL A 110 11.32 -9.56 1.39
N MET A 111 10.02 -9.87 1.40
CA MET A 111 9.52 -11.23 1.13
C MET A 111 9.95 -11.74 -0.24
N LEU A 112 9.94 -10.89 -1.27
CA LEU A 112 10.44 -11.27 -2.59
C LEU A 112 11.93 -11.67 -2.55
N ARG A 113 12.73 -11.00 -1.72
CA ARG A 113 14.15 -11.35 -1.54
C ARG A 113 14.33 -12.62 -0.71
N LEU A 114 13.54 -12.83 0.34
CA LEU A 114 13.53 -14.06 1.13
C LEU A 114 13.07 -15.27 0.30
N TRP A 115 12.12 -15.07 -0.62
CA TRP A 115 11.70 -16.10 -1.58
C TRP A 115 12.88 -16.57 -2.47
N MET A 116 13.83 -15.68 -2.72
CA MET A 116 15.11 -15.99 -3.38
C MET A 116 16.24 -16.30 -2.38
N GLY A 117 15.89 -16.77 -1.18
CA GLY A 117 16.84 -16.99 -0.08
C GLY A 117 18.01 -17.91 -0.46
N HIS A 118 17.79 -18.89 -1.34
CA HIS A 118 18.81 -19.79 -1.89
C HIS A 118 19.97 -19.07 -2.61
N LEU A 119 19.82 -17.79 -2.94
CA LEU A 119 20.86 -16.96 -3.57
C LEU A 119 21.68 -16.12 -2.58
N ASN A 120 21.48 -16.29 -1.27
CA ASN A 120 22.08 -15.45 -0.24
C ASN A 120 22.56 -16.27 0.96
N GLU A 121 23.48 -15.70 1.74
CA GLU A 121 23.83 -16.25 3.05
C GLU A 121 22.74 -15.94 4.10
N PRO A 122 22.47 -16.85 5.05
CA PRO A 122 21.43 -16.66 6.08
C PRO A 122 21.60 -15.35 6.87
N GLU A 123 22.83 -14.99 7.21
CA GLU A 123 23.17 -13.77 7.95
C GLU A 123 22.85 -12.51 7.14
N ARG A 124 22.99 -12.56 5.81
CA ARG A 124 22.58 -11.46 4.93
C ARG A 124 21.07 -11.32 4.91
N LEU A 125 20.33 -12.41 4.83
CA LEU A 125 18.87 -12.39 4.88
C LEU A 125 18.35 -11.82 6.21
N LYS A 126 18.95 -12.23 7.34
CA LYS A 126 18.63 -11.69 8.66
C LYS A 126 18.88 -10.18 8.76
N ALA A 127 20.02 -9.70 8.25
CA ALA A 127 20.32 -8.26 8.21
C ALA A 127 19.29 -7.46 7.37
N LEU A 128 18.70 -8.06 6.33
CA LEU A 128 17.62 -7.43 5.57
C LEU A 128 16.33 -7.31 6.38
N VAL A 129 16.01 -8.36 7.14
CA VAL A 129 14.84 -8.37 8.03
C VAL A 129 15.01 -7.36 9.16
N GLU A 130 16.19 -7.27 9.77
CA GLU A 130 16.51 -6.27 10.79
C GLU A 130 16.39 -4.84 10.24
N ALA A 131 16.92 -4.58 9.04
CA ALA A 131 16.76 -3.29 8.38
C ALA A 131 15.30 -2.96 8.05
N HIS A 132 14.49 -3.97 7.70
CA HIS A 132 13.05 -3.82 7.50
C HIS A 132 12.34 -3.45 8.80
N ILE A 133 12.62 -4.16 9.90
CA ILE A 133 12.07 -3.84 11.23
C ILE A 133 12.36 -2.38 11.58
N ALA A 134 13.60 -1.92 11.43
CA ALA A 134 13.97 -0.52 11.71
C ALA A 134 13.20 0.48 10.83
N ASN A 135 12.97 0.17 9.55
CA ASN A 135 12.16 1.01 8.66
C ASN A 135 10.69 1.06 9.11
N VAL A 136 10.12 -0.08 9.51
CA VAL A 136 8.73 -0.18 9.97
C VAL A 136 8.53 0.51 11.33
N GLU A 137 9.52 0.45 12.23
CA GLU A 137 9.53 1.21 13.49
C GLU A 137 9.44 2.73 13.24
N GLU A 138 10.16 3.23 12.24
CA GLU A 138 10.05 4.63 11.83
C GLU A 138 8.66 4.95 11.25
N GLN A 139 8.04 4.03 10.49
CA GLN A 139 6.66 4.21 10.02
C GLN A 139 5.65 4.29 11.17
N ILE A 140 5.78 3.43 12.19
CA ILE A 140 4.96 3.49 13.41
C ILE A 140 5.10 4.86 14.08
N ARG A 141 6.34 5.33 14.26
CA ARG A 141 6.62 6.62 14.90
C ARG A 141 5.96 7.77 14.14
N ARG A 142 6.08 7.76 12.80
CA ARG A 142 5.51 8.77 11.91
C ARG A 142 3.98 8.74 11.92
N ALA A 143 3.36 7.57 11.77
CA ALA A 143 1.91 7.40 11.79
C ALA A 143 1.30 7.87 13.13
N LYS A 144 1.94 7.48 14.23
CA LYS A 144 1.55 7.91 15.58
C LYS A 144 1.65 9.43 15.73
N LEU A 145 2.77 10.04 15.36
CA LEU A 145 2.96 11.48 15.45
C LEU A 145 1.88 12.24 14.68
N HIS A 146 1.55 11.78 13.48
CA HIS A 146 0.51 12.40 12.65
C HIS A 146 -0.90 12.20 13.24
N ALA A 147 -1.20 11.02 13.80
CA ALA A 147 -2.47 10.79 14.49
C ALA A 147 -2.61 11.74 15.69
N ASP A 148 -1.63 11.75 16.59
CA ASP A 148 -1.65 12.54 17.83
C ASP A 148 -1.81 14.06 17.56
N HIS A 149 -1.28 14.57 16.44
CA HIS A 149 -1.38 16.00 16.07
C HIS A 149 -2.61 16.36 15.23
N ALA A 150 -3.33 15.37 14.70
CA ALA A 150 -4.55 15.56 13.92
C ALA A 150 -5.84 15.36 14.74
N GLU A 151 -5.73 14.83 15.96
CA GLU A 151 -6.87 14.50 16.84
C GLU A 151 -7.74 15.68 17.27
N ASN A 152 -7.18 16.89 17.27
CA ASN A 152 -7.91 18.10 17.69
C ASN A 152 -8.82 18.68 16.59
N GLU A 153 -8.79 18.12 15.37
CA GLU A 153 -9.67 18.52 14.26
C GLU A 153 -10.76 17.45 14.06
N PRO A 154 -12.01 17.68 14.50
CA PRO A 154 -13.09 16.70 14.39
C PRO A 154 -13.36 16.25 12.95
N ALA A 155 -13.18 17.12 11.95
CA ALA A 155 -13.35 16.77 10.54
C ALA A 155 -12.38 15.67 10.08
N TRP A 156 -11.24 15.50 10.76
CA TRP A 156 -10.21 14.52 10.43
C TRP A 156 -10.33 13.19 11.18
N SER A 157 -11.46 12.94 11.86
CA SER A 157 -11.69 11.71 12.63
C SER A 157 -11.47 10.42 11.82
N PHE A 158 -11.90 10.39 10.55
CA PHE A 158 -11.68 9.23 9.66
C PHE A 158 -10.22 9.10 9.18
N PRO A 159 -9.55 10.18 8.70
CA PRO A 159 -8.10 10.15 8.51
C PRO A 159 -7.32 9.65 9.74
N VAL A 160 -7.63 10.15 10.94
CA VAL A 160 -6.99 9.70 12.20
C VAL A 160 -7.26 8.22 12.46
N MET A 161 -8.48 7.73 12.21
CA MET A 161 -8.81 6.30 12.31
C MET A 161 -7.90 5.44 11.42
N THR A 162 -7.66 5.85 10.17
CA THR A 162 -6.77 5.11 9.24
C THR A 162 -5.30 5.14 9.66
N LEU A 163 -4.82 6.24 10.26
CA LEU A 163 -3.48 6.31 10.84
C LEU A 163 -3.29 5.35 12.00
N ARG A 164 -4.26 5.31 12.92
CA ARG A 164 -4.27 4.36 14.06
C ARG A 164 -4.38 2.90 13.59
N TRP A 165 -5.08 2.64 12.49
CA TRP A 165 -5.09 1.32 11.87
C TRP A 165 -3.70 0.96 11.31
N SER A 166 -3.07 1.90 10.60
CA SER A 166 -1.73 1.70 10.01
C SER A 166 -0.68 1.43 11.08
N GLU A 167 -0.74 2.14 12.22
CA GLU A 167 0.14 1.87 13.37
C GLU A 167 0.03 0.41 13.84
N ARG A 168 -1.20 -0.10 13.99
CA ARG A 168 -1.45 -1.48 14.42
C ARG A 168 -0.99 -2.49 13.37
N TYR A 169 -1.23 -2.20 12.10
CA TYR A 169 -0.75 -3.01 10.98
C TYR A 169 0.78 -3.14 11.01
N PHE A 170 1.52 -2.04 11.18
CA PHE A 170 2.97 -2.06 11.25
C PHE A 170 3.51 -2.76 12.50
N ARG A 171 2.78 -2.76 13.62
CA ARG A 171 3.16 -3.56 14.79
C ARG A 171 3.08 -5.04 14.49
N ALA A 172 2.00 -5.50 13.87
CA ALA A 172 1.86 -6.88 13.44
C ALA A 172 2.95 -7.27 12.41
N GLU A 173 3.28 -6.37 11.49
CA GLU A 173 4.39 -6.57 10.54
C GLU A 173 5.74 -6.77 11.26
N ILE A 174 6.03 -6.03 12.34
CA ILE A 174 7.25 -6.24 13.13
C ILE A 174 7.24 -7.61 13.83
N GLU A 175 6.08 -8.05 14.34
CA GLU A 175 5.95 -9.37 14.96
C GLU A 175 6.25 -10.48 13.95
N LEU A 176 5.62 -10.42 12.77
CA LEU A 176 5.91 -11.33 11.66
C LEU A 176 7.38 -11.28 11.23
N ALA A 177 7.95 -10.07 11.13
CA ALA A 177 9.36 -9.92 10.75
C ALA A 177 10.33 -10.51 11.78
N ARG A 178 9.99 -10.50 13.08
CA ARG A 178 10.82 -11.15 14.11
C ARG A 178 10.76 -12.66 13.98
N GLU A 179 9.59 -13.23 13.74
CA GLU A 179 9.43 -14.67 13.49
C GLU A 179 10.25 -15.13 12.28
N LEU A 180 10.35 -14.29 11.24
CA LEU A 180 11.14 -14.61 10.05
C LEU A 180 12.63 -14.85 10.33
N LEU A 181 13.19 -14.29 11.42
CA LEU A 181 14.59 -14.54 11.77
C LEU A 181 14.84 -16.01 12.11
N GLU A 182 13.89 -16.65 12.80
CA GLU A 182 13.93 -18.08 13.10
C GLU A 182 13.57 -18.91 11.86
N ASP A 183 12.62 -18.44 11.04
CA ASP A 183 12.28 -19.10 9.78
C ASP A 183 13.44 -19.17 8.81
N ILE A 184 14.28 -18.14 8.76
CA ILE A 184 15.50 -18.14 7.94
C ILE A 184 16.42 -19.26 8.38
N ASP A 185 16.62 -19.50 9.68
CA ASP A 185 17.45 -20.59 10.17
C ASP A 185 16.86 -21.96 9.79
N ARG A 186 15.55 -22.13 10.00
CA ARG A 186 14.84 -23.37 9.64
C ARG A 186 14.93 -23.64 8.13
N ALA A 187 14.63 -22.65 7.31
CA ALA A 187 14.69 -22.75 5.86
C ALA A 187 16.11 -23.01 5.36
N SER A 188 17.13 -22.39 5.97
CA SER A 188 18.53 -22.59 5.60
C SER A 188 19.02 -23.99 5.96
N ALA A 189 18.63 -24.52 7.13
CA ALA A 189 18.95 -25.89 7.53
C ALA A 189 18.30 -26.91 6.59
N GLU A 190 17.05 -26.71 6.18
CA GLU A 190 16.38 -27.57 5.21
C GLU A 190 17.02 -27.46 3.82
N PHE A 191 17.34 -26.24 3.39
CA PHE A 191 17.97 -25.99 2.10
C PHE A 191 19.36 -26.64 1.98
N ALA A 192 20.10 -26.77 3.09
CA ALA A 192 21.37 -27.49 3.12
C ALA A 192 21.25 -28.98 2.74
N ASN A 193 20.04 -29.56 2.77
CA ASN A 193 19.78 -30.94 2.36
C ASN A 193 19.64 -31.10 0.83
N VAL A 194 19.68 -30.02 0.04
CA VAL A 194 19.60 -30.11 -1.44
C VAL A 194 20.81 -30.85 -1.99
N ALA A 195 20.56 -32.01 -2.58
CA ALA A 195 21.61 -32.91 -3.06
C ALA A 195 22.24 -32.46 -4.40
N GLU A 196 21.46 -31.86 -5.30
CA GLU A 196 21.87 -31.56 -6.67
C GLU A 196 21.79 -30.07 -6.96
N HIS A 197 22.83 -29.56 -7.63
CA HIS A 197 22.92 -28.18 -8.09
C HIS A 197 23.37 -28.16 -9.56
N ASP A 198 22.95 -27.14 -10.29
CA ASP A 198 23.39 -26.93 -11.66
C ASP A 198 24.81 -26.34 -11.74
N ARG A 199 25.29 -26.06 -12.97
CA ARG A 199 26.65 -25.52 -13.19
C ARG A 199 26.84 -24.10 -12.62
N LEU A 200 25.76 -23.39 -12.34
CA LEU A 200 25.77 -22.05 -11.76
C LEU A 200 25.57 -22.10 -10.24
N GLY A 201 25.43 -23.29 -9.65
CA GLY A 201 25.17 -23.47 -8.23
C GLY A 201 23.70 -23.28 -7.85
N SER A 202 22.77 -23.28 -8.80
CA SER A 202 21.33 -23.18 -8.52
C SER A 202 20.78 -24.54 -8.09
N PRO A 203 19.86 -24.60 -7.11
CA PRO A 203 19.32 -25.85 -6.60
C PRO A 203 18.44 -26.56 -7.65
N LEU A 204 18.60 -27.87 -7.78
CA LEU A 204 17.76 -28.71 -8.65
C LEU A 204 16.69 -29.45 -7.81
N PRO A 205 15.41 -29.44 -8.23
CA PRO A 205 14.36 -30.15 -7.50
C PRO A 205 14.58 -31.67 -7.56
N SER A 206 14.42 -32.37 -6.44
CA SER A 206 14.47 -33.84 -6.38
C SER A 206 13.40 -34.54 -7.22
N THR A 207 12.34 -33.81 -7.59
CA THR A 207 11.30 -34.29 -8.51
C THR A 207 10.99 -33.19 -9.54
N PRO A 208 11.72 -33.16 -10.67
CA PRO A 208 11.51 -32.15 -11.70
C PRO A 208 10.06 -32.13 -12.21
N GLY A 209 9.52 -30.93 -12.43
CA GLY A 209 8.16 -30.74 -12.95
C GLY A 209 7.03 -30.84 -11.93
N ARG A 210 7.31 -31.22 -10.66
CA ARG A 210 6.29 -31.31 -9.60
C ARG A 210 5.51 -30.01 -9.38
N TRP A 211 6.15 -28.86 -9.62
CA TRP A 211 5.54 -27.53 -9.50
C TRP A 211 4.29 -27.35 -10.37
N LYS A 212 4.18 -28.07 -11.51
CA LYS A 212 3.02 -27.98 -12.42
C LYS A 212 1.71 -28.47 -11.80
N ASN A 213 1.81 -29.36 -10.80
CA ASN A 213 0.67 -30.03 -10.19
C ASN A 213 0.46 -29.59 -8.73
N VAL A 214 1.16 -28.53 -8.28
CA VAL A 214 1.05 -28.05 -6.90
C VAL A 214 -0.36 -27.52 -6.62
N GLU A 215 -0.95 -26.76 -7.56
CA GLU A 215 -2.32 -26.26 -7.41
C GLU A 215 -3.34 -27.39 -7.38
N GLU A 216 -3.24 -28.38 -8.28
CA GLU A 216 -4.12 -29.55 -8.29
C GLU A 216 -4.02 -30.36 -6.99
N TYR A 217 -2.81 -30.50 -6.45
CA TYR A 217 -2.56 -31.17 -5.18
C TYR A 217 -3.17 -30.40 -3.99
N VAL A 218 -3.00 -29.07 -3.94
CA VAL A 218 -3.59 -28.22 -2.90
C VAL A 218 -5.12 -28.25 -2.96
N LEU A 219 -5.70 -28.12 -4.16
CA LEU A 219 -7.14 -28.22 -4.37
C LEU A 219 -7.69 -29.58 -3.96
N ALA A 220 -6.96 -30.67 -4.23
CA ALA A 220 -7.34 -32.01 -3.81
C ALA A 220 -7.31 -32.16 -2.27
N LEU A 221 -6.36 -31.53 -1.57
CA LEU A 221 -6.29 -31.53 -0.10
C LEU A 221 -7.41 -30.72 0.55
N GLU A 222 -7.76 -29.58 -0.03
CA GLU A 222 -8.89 -28.75 0.40
C GLU A 222 -10.22 -29.50 0.22
N GLN A 223 -10.40 -30.15 -0.94
CA GLN A 223 -11.59 -30.97 -1.23
C GLN A 223 -11.69 -32.23 -0.37
N ALA A 224 -10.55 -32.79 0.05
CA ALA A 224 -10.50 -33.94 0.96
C ALA A 224 -10.70 -33.57 2.45
N GLY A 225 -10.87 -32.28 2.79
CA GLY A 225 -11.06 -31.82 4.16
C GLY A 225 -9.84 -32.03 5.07
N LEU A 226 -8.65 -32.18 4.49
CA LEU A 226 -7.41 -32.55 5.20
C LEU A 226 -6.54 -31.35 5.61
N THR A 227 -7.01 -30.11 5.44
CA THR A 227 -6.39 -28.95 6.09
C THR A 227 -6.84 -28.88 7.54
N GLY A 228 -6.22 -29.74 8.36
CA GLY A 228 -6.50 -29.90 9.77
C GLY A 228 -6.32 -28.59 10.56
N ASN A 229 -7.28 -28.38 11.44
CA ASN A 229 -7.29 -27.48 12.59
C ASN A 229 -6.00 -27.61 13.44
N GLY A 230 -5.35 -26.48 13.73
CA GLY A 230 -4.25 -26.33 14.70
C GLY A 230 -3.57 -24.97 14.47
N SER A 231 -3.81 -23.91 15.24
CA SER A 231 -3.76 -23.87 16.70
C SER A 231 -4.96 -23.14 17.32
N ASN A 232 -5.50 -23.77 18.37
CA ASN A 232 -6.17 -23.11 19.46
C ASN A 232 -5.11 -22.93 20.56
N ILE A 233 -5.19 -21.82 21.31
CA ILE A 233 -4.28 -21.26 22.33
C ILE A 233 -3.29 -20.24 21.78
#